data_AF-A0A7S7J318-F1
#
_entry.id   AF-A0A7S7J318-F1
#
_cell.length_a   1.000
_cell.length_b   1.000
_cell.length_c   1.000
_cell.angle_alpha   90.00
_cell.angle_beta   90.00
_cell.angle_gamma   90.00
#
_symmetry.space_group_name_H-M   'P 1'
#
loop_
_entity.id
_entity.type
_entity.pdbx_description
1 polymer ?
#
loop_
_entity_poly.entity_id
_entity_poly.type
_entity_poly.pdbx_seq_one_letter_code
_entity_poly.pdbx_strand_id
1 'polypeptide(L)'
;MELKIIAPCGIDCFNCEMYEKNVTEEFQTRIAGMFNVSNERITCKGCADGNQCLLLDLQDQKCKTLECVNEKGVGYCFECDDFPCENLMPIADRASTHPHNIKLYNLCMMKKLGIEGWLEISDDIRHTYFNQNMRIGKGGSK
;
A
#
# COMPACT_ATOMS: atom_id res chain seq x y z
N MET A 1 -19.79 4.58 -8.72
CA MET A 1 -18.70 3.67 -8.34
C MET A 1 -17.92 4.37 -7.25
N GLU A 2 -17.75 3.75 -6.10
CA GLU A 2 -17.02 4.36 -4.99
C GLU A 2 -15.53 4.46 -5.35
N LEU A 3 -14.93 5.63 -5.19
CA LEU A 3 -13.51 5.84 -5.46
C LEU A 3 -12.69 5.02 -4.46
N LYS A 4 -11.92 4.04 -4.96
CA LYS A 4 -10.99 3.24 -4.16
C LYS A 4 -9.70 4.03 -3.98
N ILE A 5 -9.24 4.17 -2.73
CA ILE A 5 -8.00 4.90 -2.43
C ILE A 5 -6.77 4.03 -2.71
N ILE A 6 -5.85 4.58 -3.50
CA ILE A 6 -4.61 3.91 -3.92
C ILE A 6 -3.46 4.82 -3.54
N ALA A 7 -2.44 4.29 -2.86
CA ALA A 7 -1.26 5.08 -2.56
C ALA A 7 -0.49 5.38 -3.86
N PRO A 8 0.16 6.55 -3.99
CA PRO A 8 1.03 6.85 -5.14
C PRO A 8 2.14 5.82 -5.37
N CYS A 9 2.55 5.12 -4.31
CA CYS A 9 3.56 4.06 -4.36
C CYS A 9 3.01 2.68 -4.79
N GLY A 10 1.71 2.55 -5.08
CA GLY A 10 1.05 1.32 -5.54
C GLY A 10 0.52 0.40 -4.46
N ILE A 11 0.54 0.81 -3.19
CA ILE A 11 -0.15 0.08 -2.13
C ILE A 11 -1.66 0.25 -2.32
N ASP A 12 -2.37 -0.87 -2.28
CA ASP A 12 -3.82 -0.98 -2.29
C ASP A 12 -4.42 -0.53 -0.96
N CYS A 13 -4.35 0.77 -0.65
CA CYS A 13 -4.80 1.32 0.63
C CYS A 13 -6.24 0.94 0.99
N PHE A 14 -7.12 0.81 0.01
CA PHE A 14 -8.49 0.34 0.22
C PHE A 14 -8.59 -1.10 0.79
N ASN A 15 -7.52 -1.90 0.74
CA ASN A 15 -7.42 -3.24 1.34
C ASN A 15 -6.63 -3.25 2.67
N CYS A 16 -6.20 -2.10 3.18
CA CYS A 16 -5.47 -1.99 4.44
C CYS A 16 -6.42 -2.05 5.64
N GLU A 17 -6.11 -2.86 6.65
CA GLU A 17 -6.91 -2.94 7.89
C GLU A 17 -6.95 -1.62 8.68
N MET A 18 -5.95 -0.74 8.52
CA MET A 18 -5.96 0.59 9.14
C MET A 18 -6.85 1.60 8.41
N TYR A 19 -7.28 1.30 7.17
CA TYR A 19 -8.08 2.23 6.39
C TYR A 19 -9.46 2.41 7.03
N GLU A 20 -9.97 3.64 7.07
CA GLU A 20 -11.19 4.02 7.80
C GLU A 20 -12.42 3.16 7.46
N LYS A 21 -12.50 2.61 6.23
CA LYS A 21 -13.61 1.75 5.80
C LYS A 21 -13.47 0.29 6.24
N ASN A 22 -12.27 -0.12 6.66
CA ASN A 22 -11.94 -1.50 7.02
C ASN A 22 -11.66 -1.68 8.51
N VAL A 23 -11.27 -0.60 9.20
CA VAL A 23 -10.77 -0.69 10.57
C VAL A 23 -11.87 -1.07 11.55
N THR A 24 -11.58 -2.03 12.44
CA THR A 24 -12.49 -2.49 13.49
C THR A 24 -12.06 -1.99 14.86
N GLU A 25 -12.98 -1.87 15.82
CA GLU A 25 -12.66 -1.47 17.20
C GLU A 25 -11.61 -2.39 17.86
N GLU A 26 -11.67 -3.70 17.55
CA GLU A 26 -10.68 -4.68 18.00
C GLU A 26 -9.29 -4.35 17.45
N PHE A 27 -9.20 -4.07 16.15
CA PHE A 27 -7.96 -3.70 15.50
C PHE A 27 -7.41 -2.37 16.06
N GLN A 28 -8.28 -1.37 16.26
CA GLN A 28 -7.92 -0.10 16.87
C GLN A 28 -7.31 -0.32 18.25
N THR A 29 -7.99 -1.07 19.12
CA THR A 29 -7.53 -1.35 20.49
C THR A 29 -6.17 -2.03 20.49
N ARG A 30 -5.97 -3.02 19.61
CA ARG A 30 -4.70 -3.74 19.50
C ARG A 30 -3.55 -2.84 19.08
N ILE A 31 -3.73 -2.03 18.03
CA ILE A 31 -2.67 -1.15 17.52
C ILE A 31 -2.46 0.05 18.45
N ALA A 32 -3.51 0.64 18.99
CA ALA A 32 -3.43 1.75 19.94
C ALA A 32 -2.60 1.37 21.17
N GLY A 33 -2.77 0.14 21.69
CA GLY A 33 -1.93 -0.40 22.76
C GLY A 33 -0.46 -0.57 22.38
N MET A 34 -0.16 -0.94 21.13
CA MET A 34 1.23 -1.07 20.64
C MET A 34 1.94 0.29 20.53
N PHE A 35 1.22 1.35 20.17
CA PHE A 35 1.76 2.70 19.98
C PHE A 35 1.53 3.63 21.18
N ASN A 36 0.85 3.15 22.24
CA ASN A 36 0.45 3.94 23.40
C ASN A 36 -0.29 5.25 23.04
N VAL A 37 -1.28 5.13 22.16
CA VAL A 37 -2.15 6.23 21.68
C VAL A 37 -3.62 5.90 21.94
N SER A 38 -4.53 6.83 21.70
CA SER A 38 -5.97 6.57 21.79
C SER A 38 -6.48 5.74 20.59
N ASN A 39 -7.60 5.03 20.76
CA ASN A 39 -8.18 4.22 19.69
C ASN A 39 -8.60 5.06 18.48
N GLU A 40 -9.08 6.28 18.71
CA GLU A 40 -9.55 7.20 17.67
C GLU A 40 -8.43 7.62 16.72
N ARG A 41 -7.17 7.61 17.19
CA ARG A 41 -5.98 7.84 16.35
C ARG A 41 -5.76 6.73 15.34
N ILE A 42 -6.31 5.53 15.53
CA ILE A 42 -6.16 4.38 14.63
C ILE A 42 -7.24 4.39 13.55
N THR A 43 -7.28 5.47 12.75
CA THR A 43 -8.19 5.60 11.61
C THR A 43 -7.46 6.28 10.46
N CYS A 44 -6.99 5.51 9.47
CA CYS A 44 -6.21 6.01 8.35
C CYS A 44 -7.10 6.45 7.18
N LYS A 45 -6.80 7.62 6.61
CA LYS A 45 -7.49 8.17 5.42
C LYS A 45 -6.81 7.81 4.10
N GLY A 46 -5.79 6.95 4.13
CA GLY A 46 -4.93 6.65 2.98
C GLY A 46 -3.92 7.77 2.69
N CYS A 47 -3.02 7.54 1.73
CA CYS A 47 -1.95 8.48 1.37
C CYS A 47 -2.33 9.33 0.15
N ALA A 48 -3.47 10.03 0.23
CA ALA A 48 -3.97 10.92 -0.82
C ALA A 48 -4.46 12.24 -0.20
N ASP A 49 -4.66 13.28 -1.00
CA ASP A 49 -5.21 14.58 -0.56
C ASP A 49 -4.46 15.21 0.63
N GLY A 50 -3.12 15.15 0.61
CA GLY A 50 -2.26 15.68 1.67
C GLY A 50 -2.12 14.79 2.92
N ASN A 51 -2.75 13.62 2.94
CA ASN A 51 -2.57 12.63 4.01
C ASN A 51 -1.32 11.76 3.77
N GLN A 52 -0.81 11.15 4.85
CA GLN A 52 0.29 10.19 4.81
C GLN A 52 -0.09 8.85 5.47
N CYS A 53 0.80 7.86 5.37
CA CYS A 53 0.62 6.58 6.02
C CYS A 53 0.55 6.76 7.54
N LEU A 54 -0.56 6.38 8.16
CA LEU A 54 -0.77 6.50 9.60
C LEU A 54 0.33 5.82 10.41
N LEU A 55 0.86 4.67 9.95
CA LEU A 55 1.95 3.98 10.65
C LEU A 55 3.22 4.84 10.75
N LEU A 56 3.51 5.64 9.73
CA LEU A 56 4.64 6.58 9.77
C LEU A 56 4.31 7.81 10.63
N ASP A 57 3.06 8.29 10.56
CA ASP A 57 2.57 9.39 11.40
C ASP A 57 2.66 9.07 12.90
N LEU A 58 2.29 7.85 13.30
CA LEU A 58 2.39 7.36 14.68
C LEU A 58 3.83 7.25 15.18
N GLN A 59 4.82 7.26 14.28
CA GLN A 59 6.25 7.20 14.58
C GLN A 59 6.96 8.54 14.40
N ASP A 60 6.21 9.63 14.16
CA ASP A 60 6.75 10.95 13.82
C ASP A 60 7.71 10.91 12.60
N GLN A 61 7.44 10.02 11.65
CA GLN A 61 8.23 9.83 10.43
C GLN A 61 7.52 10.37 9.20
N LYS A 62 8.32 10.71 8.17
CA LYS A 62 7.83 11.12 6.85
C LYS A 62 8.09 10.05 5.80
N CYS A 63 7.19 9.95 4.84
CA CYS A 63 7.30 9.01 3.73
C CYS A 63 8.09 9.63 2.58
N LYS A 64 9.35 9.21 2.40
CA LYS A 64 10.21 9.67 1.30
C LYS A 64 9.59 9.47 -0.09
N THR A 65 8.83 8.39 -0.29
CA THR A 65 8.16 8.13 -1.57
C THR A 65 7.04 9.13 -1.84
N LEU A 66 6.27 9.50 -0.81
CA LEU A 66 5.20 10.50 -0.95
C LEU A 66 5.78 11.90 -1.19
N GLU A 67 6.86 12.25 -0.50
CA GLU A 67 7.61 13.50 -0.74
C GLU A 67 8.09 13.58 -2.20
N CYS A 68 8.74 12.52 -2.69
CA CYS A 68 9.23 12.45 -4.08
C CYS A 68 8.10 12.58 -5.12
N VAL A 69 6.96 11.92 -4.89
CA VAL A 69 5.77 12.03 -5.77
C VAL A 69 5.27 13.48 -5.81
N ASN A 70 5.16 14.14 -4.64
CA ASN A 70 4.72 15.53 -4.55
C ASN A 70 5.72 16.50 -5.21
N GLU A 71 7.02 16.32 -5.00
CA GLU A 71 8.08 17.13 -5.60
C GLU A 71 8.10 17.01 -7.13
N LYS A 72 7.86 15.80 -7.67
CA LYS A 72 7.82 15.55 -9.11
C LYS A 72 6.48 15.86 -9.76
N GLY A 73 5.42 16.08 -8.97
CA GLY A 73 4.07 16.38 -9.48
C GLY A 73 3.43 15.22 -10.25
N VAL A 74 3.79 13.97 -9.95
CA VAL A 74 3.16 12.78 -10.54
C VAL A 74 2.02 12.28 -9.64
N GLY A 75 0.98 11.68 -10.20
CA GLY A 75 -0.10 11.08 -9.41
C GLY A 75 0.30 9.72 -8.85
N TYR A 76 0.99 8.93 -9.67
CA TYR A 76 1.49 7.61 -9.30
C TYR A 76 2.93 7.42 -9.72
N CYS A 77 3.67 6.59 -8.97
CA CYS A 77 5.06 6.33 -9.26
C CYS A 77 5.29 5.75 -10.67
N PHE A 78 4.32 5.03 -11.25
CA PHE A 78 4.47 4.44 -12.59
C PHE A 78 4.50 5.48 -13.73
N GLU A 79 4.05 6.69 -13.44
CA GLU A 79 4.04 7.86 -14.35
C GLU A 79 5.38 8.60 -14.34
N CYS A 80 6.26 8.31 -13.39
CA CYS A 80 7.59 8.91 -13.31
C CYS A 80 8.53 8.29 -14.37
N ASP A 81 9.36 9.12 -15.00
CA ASP A 81 10.37 8.67 -15.97
C ASP A 81 11.42 7.74 -15.35
N ASP A 82 11.69 7.89 -14.06
CA ASP A 82 12.63 7.05 -13.31
C ASP A 82 12.01 5.73 -12.83
N PHE A 83 10.77 5.41 -13.22
CA PHE A 83 10.10 4.20 -12.77
C PHE A 83 10.63 2.94 -13.48
N PRO A 84 11.04 1.89 -12.74
CA PRO A 84 11.09 1.76 -11.27
C PRO A 84 12.38 2.33 -10.66
N CYS A 85 12.30 2.85 -9.42
CA CYS A 85 13.43 3.45 -8.70
C CYS A 85 13.71 2.82 -7.32
N GLU A 86 14.78 3.25 -6.65
CA GLU A 86 15.23 2.72 -5.35
C GLU A 86 14.17 2.80 -4.24
N ASN A 87 13.31 3.83 -4.25
CA ASN A 87 12.21 3.98 -3.28
C ASN A 87 11.17 2.84 -3.38
N LEU A 88 11.15 2.14 -4.51
CA LEU A 88 10.23 1.04 -4.78
C LEU A 88 10.90 -0.34 -4.68
N MET A 89 12.20 -0.37 -4.39
CA MET A 89 12.95 -1.62 -4.29
C MET A 89 12.34 -2.53 -3.21
N PRO A 90 11.89 -3.75 -3.57
CA PRO A 90 11.37 -4.70 -2.59
C PRO A 90 12.47 -5.18 -1.64
N ILE A 91 12.12 -5.38 -0.37
CA ILE A 91 13.02 -5.87 0.67
C ILE A 91 12.42 -7.12 1.32
N ALA A 92 13.24 -8.14 1.59
CA ALA A 92 12.78 -9.41 2.11
C ALA A 92 12.25 -9.32 3.55
N ASP A 93 12.81 -8.41 4.36
CA ASP A 93 12.37 -8.22 5.75
C ASP A 93 10.88 -7.84 5.81
N ARG A 94 10.13 -8.55 6.66
CA ARG A 94 8.68 -8.37 6.87
C ARG A 94 7.80 -8.48 5.62
N ALA A 95 8.30 -9.07 4.53
CA ALA A 95 7.53 -9.26 3.30
C ALA A 95 6.23 -10.06 3.53
N SER A 96 6.21 -10.98 4.50
CA SER A 96 5.03 -11.79 4.82
C SER A 96 3.91 -11.04 5.54
N THR A 97 4.18 -9.85 6.10
CA THR A 97 3.21 -9.12 6.94
C THR A 97 2.91 -7.71 6.44
N HIS A 98 3.75 -7.15 5.56
CA HIS A 98 3.55 -5.82 5.00
C HIS A 98 3.33 -5.86 3.48
N PRO A 99 2.37 -5.10 2.94
CA PRO A 99 2.13 -5.02 1.50
C PRO A 99 3.20 -4.18 0.77
N HIS A 100 4.40 -4.05 1.34
CA HIS A 100 5.46 -3.22 0.76
C HIS A 100 5.95 -3.76 -0.58
N ASN A 101 6.09 -5.08 -0.73
CA ASN A 101 6.67 -5.65 -1.95
C ASN A 101 5.64 -5.86 -3.07
N ILE A 102 4.36 -6.03 -2.73
CA ILE A 102 3.27 -6.09 -3.72
C ILE A 102 3.11 -4.75 -4.48
N LYS A 103 3.49 -3.62 -3.86
CA LYS A 103 3.33 -2.27 -4.42
C LYS A 103 3.97 -2.13 -5.81
N LEU A 104 5.15 -2.72 -6.03
CA LEU A 104 5.84 -2.64 -7.33
C LEU A 104 5.10 -3.41 -8.41
N TYR A 105 4.61 -4.61 -8.10
CA TYR A 105 3.82 -5.39 -9.04
C TYR A 105 2.49 -4.68 -9.37
N ASN A 106 1.84 -4.08 -8.38
CA ASN A 106 0.66 -3.24 -8.59
C ASN A 106 0.94 -2.06 -9.52
N LEU A 107 2.04 -1.32 -9.33
CA LEU A 107 2.44 -0.22 -10.22
C LEU A 107 2.64 -0.71 -11.67
N CYS A 108 3.29 -1.86 -11.87
CA CYS A 108 3.46 -2.45 -13.20
C CYS A 108 2.12 -2.82 -13.84
N MET A 109 1.19 -3.38 -13.06
CA MET A 109 -0.14 -3.76 -13.55
C MET A 109 -1.02 -2.54 -13.86
N MET A 110 -0.98 -1.51 -13.02
CA MET A 110 -1.66 -0.23 -13.29
C MET A 110 -1.11 0.45 -14.55
N LYS A 111 0.20 0.45 -14.75
CA LYS A 111 0.82 0.97 -15.99
C LYS A 111 0.39 0.18 -17.24
N LYS A 112 0.18 -1.13 -17.09
CA LYS A 112 -0.17 -2.04 -18.19
C LYS A 112 -1.66 -2.03 -18.53
N LEU A 113 -2.52 -2.04 -17.52
CA LEU A 113 -3.96 -2.26 -17.67
C LEU A 113 -4.80 -0.99 -17.46
N GLY A 114 -4.18 0.09 -16.98
CA GLY A 114 -4.91 1.19 -16.34
C GLY A 114 -5.29 0.85 -14.90
N ILE A 115 -5.75 1.87 -14.17
CA ILE A 115 -6.15 1.71 -12.76
C ILE A 115 -7.38 0.82 -12.66
N GLU A 116 -8.37 1.03 -13.54
CA GLU A 116 -9.61 0.27 -13.57
C GLU A 116 -9.37 -1.21 -13.81
N GLY A 117 -8.52 -1.56 -14.80
CA GLY A 117 -8.16 -2.95 -15.06
C GLY A 117 -7.33 -3.58 -13.93
N TRP A 118 -6.51 -2.79 -13.23
CA TRP A 118 -5.83 -3.28 -12.02
C TRP A 118 -6.79 -3.54 -10.86
N LEU A 119 -7.80 -2.69 -10.67
CA LEU A 119 -8.82 -2.84 -9.62
C LEU A 119 -9.63 -4.13 -9.74
N GLU A 120 -9.76 -4.68 -10.96
CA GLU A 120 -10.42 -5.97 -11.20
C GLU A 120 -9.60 -7.16 -10.69
N ILE A 121 -8.28 -7.02 -10.58
CA ILE A 121 -7.36 -8.11 -10.22
C ILE A 121 -6.63 -7.88 -8.89
N SER A 122 -6.76 -6.70 -8.27
CA SER A 122 -6.00 -6.31 -7.07
C SER A 122 -6.16 -7.29 -5.91
N ASP A 123 -7.38 -7.79 -5.71
CA ASP A 123 -7.71 -8.68 -4.59
C ASP A 123 -7.10 -10.07 -4.81
N ASP A 124 -7.10 -10.55 -6.06
CA ASP A 124 -6.43 -11.79 -6.45
C ASP A 124 -4.90 -11.69 -6.33
N ILE A 125 -4.31 -10.54 -6.67
CA ILE A 125 -2.88 -10.29 -6.47
C ILE A 125 -2.56 -10.36 -4.97
N ARG A 126 -3.33 -9.65 -4.14
CA ARG A 126 -3.13 -9.63 -2.68
C ARG A 126 -3.28 -11.02 -2.06
N HIS A 127 -4.33 -11.73 -2.42
CA HIS A 127 -4.56 -13.11 -1.97
C HIS A 127 -3.41 -14.03 -2.40
N THR A 128 -2.97 -13.93 -3.65
CA THR A 128 -1.84 -14.71 -4.16
C THR A 128 -0.55 -14.42 -3.39
N TYR A 129 -0.28 -13.15 -3.10
CA TYR A 129 0.91 -12.72 -2.39
C TYR A 129 0.99 -13.27 -0.95
N PHE A 130 -0.11 -13.22 -0.19
CA PHE A 130 -0.10 -13.61 1.23
C PHE A 130 -0.44 -15.09 1.48
N ASN A 131 -1.18 -15.76 0.59
CA ASN A 131 -1.76 -17.08 0.87
C ASN A 131 -1.20 -18.23 0.01
N GLN A 132 -0.46 -17.96 -1.07
CA GLN A 132 0.11 -19.03 -1.89
C GLN A 132 1.53 -19.43 -1.47
N ASN A 133 1.82 -20.73 -1.59
CA ASN A 133 3.16 -21.26 -1.36
C ASN A 133 4.04 -21.02 -2.59
N MET A 134 5.24 -20.47 -2.36
CA MET A 134 6.22 -20.27 -3.43
C MET A 134 6.62 -21.61 -4.06
N ARG A 135 6.53 -21.67 -5.38
CA ARG A 135 7.13 -22.74 -6.20
C ARG A 135 8.12 -22.11 -7.17
N ILE A 136 9.39 -22.52 -7.08
CA ILE A 136 10.46 -21.98 -7.92
C ILE A 136 10.05 -22.12 -9.40
N GLY A 137 10.15 -21.01 -10.15
CA GLY A 137 9.82 -20.95 -11.58
C GLY A 137 8.33 -20.82 -11.92
N LYS A 138 7.41 -20.84 -10.95
CA LYS A 138 5.96 -20.72 -11.21
C LYS A 138 5.37 -19.35 -10.86
N GLY A 139 6.10 -18.49 -10.16
CA GLY A 139 5.56 -17.21 -9.67
C GLY A 139 4.30 -17.42 -8.83
N GLY A 140 3.31 -16.54 -8.96
CA GLY A 140 1.99 -16.64 -8.33
C GLY A 140 0.96 -17.45 -9.11
N SER A 141 1.39 -18.29 -10.05
CA SER A 141 0.48 -19.12 -10.85
C SER A 141 -0.12 -20.23 -9.99
N LYS A 142 -1.44 -20.42 -10.08
CA LYS A 142 -2.18 -21.52 -9.44
C LYS A 142 -1.67 -22.89 -9.92
#